data_AF-A0A960V877-F1
#
_entry.id   AF-A0A960V877-F1
#
_cell.length_a   1.000
_cell.length_b   1.000
_cell.length_c   1.000
_cell.angle_alpha   90.00
_cell.angle_beta   90.00
_cell.angle_gamma   90.00
#
_symmetry.space_group_name_H-M   'P 1'
#
loop_
_entity.id
_entity.type
_entity.pdbx_description
1 polymer ?
#
loop_
_entity_poly.entity_id
_entity_poly.type
_entity_poly.pdbx_seq_one_letter_code
_entity_poly.pdbx_strand_id
1 'polypeptide(L)'
;MKKFIKESEIEKGISEGKRIGLNCFSPTSPFLKNLEIILRILLKYYKKDDLMPTIFGVVHELINFTHLNNMRYAFYKNTNLNTEEKDKDYFLKNEVDFLNSVSDYPKKFNYRDELLKKNMNILTVIEHNENAIKVLVYNQSKFHLNNESILREYLKKAMNYNNVEDYYNDHPEDPKGKGLGLAFSIILLKEAGLRPDLMRFGNQDSVMCSRIEIPFNSDYKSIRDRILNDESIVPFEKPNLIPPEFKEQFEKRKKELEKTLSK
;
A
#
# COMPACT_ATOMS: atom_id res chain seq x y z
N MET A 1 0.46 26.09 -6.99
CA MET A 1 0.91 26.28 -5.60
C MET A 1 0.79 24.94 -4.87
N LYS A 2 1.90 24.32 -4.44
CA LYS A 2 1.87 23.09 -3.63
C LYS A 2 1.50 23.48 -2.20
N LYS A 3 0.26 23.23 -1.78
CA LYS A 3 -0.17 23.42 -0.38
C LYS A 3 0.51 22.35 0.47
N PHE A 4 1.52 22.74 1.25
CA PHE A 4 1.95 21.94 2.38
C PHE A 4 0.86 22.02 3.46
N ILE A 5 0.53 20.90 4.08
CA ILE A 5 -0.41 20.87 5.21
C ILE A 5 0.28 21.55 6.39
N LYS A 6 -0.41 22.43 7.10
CA LYS A 6 0.17 23.10 8.27
C LYS A 6 0.32 22.10 9.41
N GLU A 7 1.47 22.11 10.08
CA GLU A 7 1.74 21.19 11.20
C GLU A 7 0.68 21.28 12.31
N SER A 8 0.22 22.50 12.63
CA SER A 8 -0.83 22.72 13.64
C SER A 8 -2.18 22.09 13.29
N GLU A 9 -2.51 21.96 12.00
CA GLU A 9 -3.72 21.26 11.55
C GLU A 9 -3.58 19.74 11.73
N ILE A 10 -2.38 19.21 11.48
CA ILE A 10 -2.05 17.79 11.67
C ILE A 10 -2.11 17.45 13.16
N GLU A 11 -1.44 18.23 14.01
CA GLU A 11 -1.44 18.04 15.47
C GLU A 11 -2.86 18.05 16.05
N LYS A 12 -3.68 19.03 15.64
CA LYS A 12 -5.08 19.10 16.05
C LYS A 12 -5.85 17.84 15.62
N GLY A 13 -5.70 17.42 14.35
CA GLY A 13 -6.35 16.21 13.84
C GLY A 13 -5.95 14.95 14.62
N ILE A 14 -4.68 14.82 14.98
CA ILE A 14 -4.17 13.71 15.78
C ILE A 14 -4.77 13.75 17.20
N SER A 15 -4.78 14.91 17.85
CA SER A 15 -5.34 15.04 19.20
C SER A 15 -6.83 14.70 19.27
N GLU A 16 -7.56 14.91 18.17
CA GLU A 16 -8.99 14.59 18.04
C GLU A 16 -9.23 13.14 17.57
N GLY A 17 -8.18 12.34 17.34
CA GLY A 17 -8.29 10.96 16.87
C GLY A 17 -8.85 10.83 15.44
N LYS A 18 -8.64 11.85 14.60
CA LYS A 18 -9.13 11.86 13.21
C LYS A 18 -8.25 10.99 12.32
N ARG A 19 -8.89 10.30 11.37
CA ARG A 19 -8.19 9.62 10.28
C ARG A 19 -7.48 10.64 9.39
N ILE A 20 -6.26 10.33 8.97
CA ILE A 20 -5.48 11.19 8.07
C ILE A 20 -5.47 10.55 6.68
N GLY A 21 -5.93 11.28 5.68
CA GLY A 21 -5.96 10.83 4.29
C GLY A 21 -4.98 11.61 3.42
N LEU A 22 -4.22 10.90 2.59
CA LEU A 22 -3.39 11.47 1.53
C LEU A 22 -3.68 10.76 0.22
N ASN A 23 -3.71 11.51 -0.89
CA ASN A 23 -3.85 10.92 -2.21
C ASN A 23 -2.80 11.43 -3.20
N CYS A 24 -2.41 10.57 -4.13
CA CYS A 24 -1.58 10.96 -5.27
C CYS A 24 -1.82 10.03 -6.47
N PHE A 25 -1.42 10.46 -7.66
CA PHE A 25 -1.35 9.56 -8.83
C PHE A 25 0.05 8.96 -9.02
N SER A 26 1.05 9.60 -8.43
CA SER A 26 2.44 9.17 -8.43
C SER A 26 3.13 9.74 -7.18
N PRO A 27 3.97 8.95 -6.48
CA PRO A 27 4.63 9.34 -5.23
C PRO A 27 5.77 10.33 -5.48
N THR A 28 5.41 11.55 -5.86
CA THR A 28 6.38 12.64 -6.08
C THR A 28 7.07 13.06 -4.77
N SER A 29 8.26 13.65 -4.85
CA SER A 29 9.00 14.12 -3.65
C SER A 29 8.16 15.00 -2.70
N PRO A 30 7.31 15.94 -3.16
CA PRO A 30 6.42 16.68 -2.26
C PRO A 30 5.42 15.80 -1.49
N PHE A 31 4.87 14.77 -2.15
CA PHE A 31 3.95 13.84 -1.49
C PHE A 31 4.68 13.04 -0.41
N LEU A 32 5.88 12.53 -0.71
CA LEU A 32 6.70 11.80 0.26
C LEU A 32 7.13 12.68 1.45
N LYS A 33 7.49 13.94 1.20
CA LYS A 33 7.77 14.92 2.27
C LYS A 33 6.55 15.15 3.18
N ASN A 34 5.36 15.28 2.61
CA ASN A 34 4.14 15.43 3.41
C ASN A 34 3.85 14.16 4.24
N LEU A 35 4.01 12.98 3.65
CA LEU A 35 3.88 11.71 4.36
C LEU A 35 4.87 11.62 5.53
N GLU A 36 6.13 11.99 5.30
CA GLU A 36 7.17 12.00 6.32
C GLU A 36 6.82 12.95 7.48
N ILE A 37 6.39 14.17 7.18
CA ILE A 37 5.99 15.17 8.19
C ILE A 37 4.82 14.64 9.03
N ILE A 38 3.79 14.07 8.38
CA ILE A 38 2.62 13.52 9.07
C ILE A 38 3.02 12.38 10.00
N LEU A 39 3.79 11.41 9.51
CA LEU A 39 4.23 10.27 10.32
C LEU A 39 5.12 10.72 11.48
N ARG A 40 5.99 11.71 11.25
CA ARG A 40 6.86 12.26 12.30
C ARG A 40 6.06 12.91 13.43
N ILE A 41 5.08 13.76 13.10
CA ILE A 41 4.22 14.42 14.09
C ILE A 41 3.40 13.36 14.84
N LEU A 42 2.82 12.41 14.11
CA LEU A 42 2.02 11.32 14.66
C LEU A 42 2.80 10.45 15.65
N LEU A 43 3.98 9.98 15.26
CA LEU A 43 4.81 9.13 16.11
C LEU A 43 5.33 9.90 17.32
N LYS A 44 5.71 11.17 17.15
CA LYS A 44 6.10 12.03 18.28
C LYS A 44 4.96 12.23 19.28
N TYR A 45 3.73 12.41 18.81
CA TYR A 45 2.56 12.54 19.67
C TYR A 45 2.38 11.30 20.57
N TYR A 46 2.62 10.10 20.03
CA TYR A 46 2.55 8.84 20.76
C TYR A 46 3.86 8.40 21.44
N LYS A 47 4.91 9.23 21.40
CA LYS A 47 6.25 8.92 21.95
C LYS A 47 6.87 7.65 21.35
N LYS A 48 6.75 7.50 20.03
CA LYS A 48 7.23 6.38 19.20
C LYS A 48 8.10 6.86 18.03
N ASP A 49 8.76 8.00 18.22
CA ASP A 49 9.62 8.65 17.23
C ASP A 49 10.79 7.77 16.76
N ASP A 50 11.22 6.81 17.58
CA ASP A 50 12.20 5.77 17.26
C ASP A 50 11.78 4.88 16.08
N LEU A 51 10.47 4.66 15.89
CA LEU A 51 9.95 3.84 14.81
C LEU A 51 9.92 4.57 13.45
N MET A 52 10.19 5.87 13.41
CA MET A 52 10.00 6.69 12.22
C MET A 52 10.71 6.16 10.96
N PRO A 53 11.99 5.76 10.98
CA PRO A 53 12.68 5.23 9.79
C PRO A 53 12.00 3.97 9.24
N THR A 54 11.65 3.03 10.13
CA THR A 54 10.99 1.77 9.77
C THR A 54 9.61 2.02 9.18
N ILE A 55 8.78 2.82 9.85
CA ILE A 55 7.40 3.07 9.44
C ILE A 55 7.36 3.82 8.11
N PHE A 56 8.20 4.85 7.96
CA PHE A 56 8.29 5.57 6.70
C PHE A 56 8.74 4.65 5.56
N GLY A 57 9.77 3.83 5.78
CA GLY A 57 10.28 2.89 4.77
C GLY A 57 9.20 1.91 4.30
N VAL A 58 8.53 1.25 5.25
CA VAL A 58 7.45 0.29 4.96
C VAL A 58 6.28 0.96 4.25
N VAL A 59 5.78 2.10 4.75
CA VAL A 59 4.63 2.78 4.14
C VAL A 59 4.97 3.30 2.74
N HIS A 60 6.17 3.85 2.54
CA HIS A 60 6.63 4.28 1.23
C HIS A 60 6.66 3.10 0.24
N GLU A 61 7.13 1.93 0.68
CA GLU A 61 7.15 0.76 -0.17
C GLU A 61 5.74 0.25 -0.52
N LEU A 62 4.79 0.25 0.43
CA LEU A 62 3.39 -0.08 0.13
C LEU A 62 2.77 0.86 -0.91
N ILE A 63 3.15 2.15 -0.88
CA ILE A 63 2.74 3.15 -1.87
C ILE A 63 3.40 2.88 -3.23
N ASN A 64 4.69 2.55 -3.26
CA ASN A 64 5.40 2.21 -4.51
C ASN A 64 4.84 0.94 -5.15
N PHE A 65 4.60 -0.11 -4.35
CA PHE A 65 3.94 -1.33 -4.79
C PHE A 65 2.58 -1.02 -5.42
N THR A 66 1.77 -0.20 -4.75
CA THR A 66 0.46 0.22 -5.26
C THR A 66 0.58 1.06 -6.55
N HIS A 67 1.59 1.93 -6.64
CA HIS A 67 1.87 2.72 -7.84
C HIS A 67 2.24 1.82 -9.03
N LEU A 68 3.12 0.85 -8.82
CA LEU A 68 3.52 -0.14 -9.83
C LEU A 68 2.32 -0.96 -10.31
N ASN A 69 1.42 -1.36 -9.41
CA ASN A 69 0.20 -2.08 -9.79
C ASN A 69 -0.74 -1.25 -10.66
N ASN A 70 -0.92 0.03 -10.30
CA ASN A 70 -1.66 0.98 -11.12
C ASN A 70 -1.03 1.16 -12.51
N MET A 71 0.30 1.33 -12.58
CA MET A 71 1.04 1.45 -13.83
C MET A 71 0.93 0.19 -14.69
N ARG A 72 1.05 -1.00 -14.09
CA ARG A 72 0.90 -2.28 -14.77
C ARG A 72 -0.47 -2.43 -15.40
N TYR A 73 -1.53 -2.10 -14.65
CA TYR A 73 -2.87 -2.10 -15.22
C TYR A 73 -3.02 -1.13 -16.40
N ALA A 74 -2.47 0.08 -16.29
CA ALA A 74 -2.48 1.05 -17.38
C ALA A 74 -1.69 0.55 -18.61
N PHE A 75 -0.55 -0.09 -18.40
CA PHE A 75 0.27 -0.71 -19.45
C PHE A 75 -0.53 -1.79 -20.18
N TYR A 76 -1.15 -2.73 -19.45
CA TYR A 76 -1.93 -3.82 -20.05
C TYR A 76 -3.10 -3.28 -20.88
N LYS A 77 -3.84 -2.30 -20.35
CA LYS A 77 -4.95 -1.69 -21.09
C LYS A 77 -4.50 -0.96 -22.35
N ASN A 78 -3.34 -0.30 -22.34
CA ASN A 78 -2.87 0.46 -23.49
C ASN A 78 -2.15 -0.41 -24.54
N THR A 79 -1.73 -1.62 -24.17
CA THR A 79 -1.12 -2.61 -25.07
C THR A 79 -2.10 -3.71 -25.50
N ASN A 80 -3.38 -3.58 -25.15
CA ASN A 80 -4.44 -4.56 -25.41
C ASN A 80 -4.15 -5.95 -24.83
N LEU A 81 -3.35 -6.03 -23.76
CA LEU A 81 -3.15 -7.27 -23.01
C LEU A 81 -4.38 -7.59 -22.18
N ASN A 82 -4.73 -8.88 -22.13
CA ASN A 82 -5.81 -9.36 -21.30
C ASN A 82 -5.44 -9.17 -19.81
N THR A 83 -6.14 -8.26 -19.15
CA THR A 83 -5.98 -8.06 -17.70
C THR A 83 -6.55 -9.21 -16.90
N GLU A 84 -7.37 -10.07 -17.50
CA GLU A 84 -8.07 -11.18 -16.84
C GLU A 84 -7.50 -12.57 -17.07
N GLU A 85 -6.34 -12.63 -17.71
CA GLU A 85 -5.63 -13.87 -17.95
C GLU A 85 -5.13 -14.51 -16.64
N LYS A 86 -5.34 -15.83 -16.51
CA LYS A 86 -4.97 -16.64 -15.35
C LYS A 86 -3.80 -17.60 -15.65
N ASP A 87 -3.16 -17.49 -16.80
CA ASP A 87 -1.88 -18.15 -17.04
C ASP A 87 -0.71 -17.41 -16.33
N LYS A 88 0.09 -18.17 -15.56
CA LYS A 88 1.26 -17.66 -14.83
C LYS A 88 2.38 -17.25 -15.79
N ASP A 89 2.60 -18.01 -16.86
CA ASP A 89 3.65 -17.73 -17.84
C ASP A 89 3.29 -16.50 -18.68
N TYR A 90 2.01 -16.32 -19.00
CA TYR A 90 1.51 -15.08 -19.58
C TYR A 90 1.84 -13.87 -18.71
N PHE A 91 1.58 -13.95 -17.40
CA PHE A 91 1.92 -12.86 -16.49
C PHE A 91 3.43 -12.57 -16.47
N LEU A 92 4.26 -13.60 -16.29
CA LEU A 92 5.72 -13.45 -16.20
C LEU A 92 6.33 -12.85 -17.47
N LYS A 93 5.88 -13.30 -18.64
CA LYS A 93 6.33 -12.75 -19.93
C LYS A 93 6.01 -11.25 -20.05
N ASN A 94 4.77 -10.88 -19.76
CA ASN A 94 4.33 -9.48 -19.87
C ASN A 94 4.89 -8.59 -18.74
N GLU A 95 5.30 -9.17 -17.62
CA GLU A 95 5.94 -8.45 -16.53
C GLU A 95 7.31 -7.89 -16.93
N VAL A 96 8.08 -8.66 -17.72
CA VAL A 96 9.36 -8.19 -18.27
C VAL A 96 9.15 -6.96 -19.16
N ASP A 97 8.16 -7.01 -20.06
CA ASP A 97 7.84 -5.89 -20.95
C ASP A 97 7.37 -4.66 -20.17
N PHE A 98 6.55 -4.87 -19.13
CA PHE A 98 6.12 -3.81 -18.22
C PHE A 98 7.31 -3.16 -17.52
N LEU A 99 8.19 -3.94 -16.89
CA LEU A 99 9.34 -3.40 -16.14
C LEU A 99 10.33 -2.67 -17.05
N ASN A 100 10.53 -3.16 -18.28
CA ASN A 100 11.32 -2.45 -19.30
C ASN A 100 10.69 -1.11 -19.66
N SER A 101 9.37 -1.06 -19.85
CA SER A 101 8.66 0.20 -20.14
C SER A 101 8.71 1.23 -19.01
N VAL A 102 8.88 0.78 -17.76
CA VAL A 102 9.09 1.65 -16.59
C VAL A 102 10.54 2.16 -16.54
N SER A 103 11.50 1.34 -16.99
CA SER A 103 12.94 1.63 -16.92
C SER A 103 13.48 2.45 -18.11
N ASP A 104 12.83 2.37 -19.29
CA ASP A 104 13.35 2.92 -20.54
C ASP A 104 13.23 4.46 -20.67
N TYR A 105 14.32 5.09 -21.14
CA TYR A 105 14.42 6.48 -21.56
C TYR A 105 14.79 6.53 -23.06
N PRO A 106 14.11 7.31 -23.94
CA PRO A 106 13.05 8.26 -23.68
C PRO A 106 11.65 7.62 -23.58
N LYS A 107 10.83 8.18 -22.69
CA LYS A 107 9.52 7.69 -22.23
C LYS A 107 8.57 7.38 -23.38
N LYS A 108 8.53 6.13 -23.84
CA LYS A 108 7.46 5.64 -24.73
C LYS A 108 6.08 5.72 -24.05
N PHE A 109 6.05 5.70 -22.71
CA PHE A 109 4.82 5.68 -21.93
C PHE A 109 4.81 6.76 -20.83
N ASN A 110 3.86 7.69 -20.89
CA ASN A 110 3.66 8.68 -19.83
C ASN A 110 2.68 8.13 -18.78
N TYR A 111 3.20 7.33 -17.86
CA TYR A 111 2.40 6.71 -16.80
C TYR A 111 1.61 7.72 -15.97
N ARG A 112 2.18 8.90 -15.66
CA ARG A 112 1.49 9.91 -14.86
C ARG A 112 0.19 10.36 -15.54
N ASP A 113 0.24 10.68 -16.83
CA ASP A 113 -0.92 11.17 -17.56
C ASP A 113 -1.95 10.05 -17.77
N GLU A 114 -1.49 8.81 -18.00
CA GLU A 114 -2.38 7.66 -18.12
C GLU A 114 -3.13 7.35 -16.82
N LEU A 115 -2.45 7.41 -15.68
CA LEU A 115 -3.08 7.23 -14.37
C LEU A 115 -4.06 8.37 -14.06
N LEU A 116 -3.73 9.61 -14.42
CA LEU A 116 -4.64 10.75 -14.30
C LEU A 116 -5.90 10.57 -15.16
N LYS A 117 -5.75 10.25 -16.44
CA LYS A 117 -6.88 10.04 -17.38
C LYS A 117 -7.81 8.92 -16.91
N LYS A 118 -7.26 7.84 -16.36
CA LYS A 118 -8.03 6.68 -15.86
C LYS A 118 -8.48 6.85 -14.41
N ASN A 119 -8.22 8.01 -13.79
CA ASN A 119 -8.53 8.33 -12.39
C ASN A 119 -7.92 7.35 -11.36
N MET A 120 -6.80 6.72 -11.69
CA MET A 120 -6.14 5.70 -10.86
C MET A 120 -5.25 6.35 -9.80
N ASN A 121 -5.86 6.92 -8.77
CA ASN A 121 -5.13 7.45 -7.63
C ASN A 121 -4.72 6.35 -6.65
N ILE A 122 -3.79 6.70 -5.78
CA ILE A 122 -3.36 5.96 -4.60
C ILE A 122 -3.92 6.73 -3.43
N LEU A 123 -4.75 6.08 -2.61
CA LEU A 123 -5.27 6.67 -1.38
C LEU A 123 -4.58 6.00 -0.19
N THR A 124 -3.83 6.78 0.57
CA THR A 124 -3.22 6.38 1.84
C THR A 124 -4.08 6.90 2.98
N VAL A 125 -4.54 6.02 3.86
CA VAL A 125 -5.31 6.34 5.06
C VAL A 125 -4.53 5.88 6.28
N ILE A 126 -4.32 6.78 7.22
CA ILE A 126 -3.67 6.50 8.50
C ILE A 126 -4.75 6.59 9.58
N GLU A 127 -4.97 5.47 10.26
CA GLU A 127 -5.78 5.37 11.46
C GLU A 127 -4.84 5.22 12.66
N HIS A 128 -5.16 5.86 13.78
CA HIS A 128 -4.30 5.82 14.95
C HIS A 128 -5.10 5.94 16.25
N ASN A 129 -4.51 5.42 17.31
CA ASN A 129 -4.92 5.63 18.69
C ASN A 129 -3.71 5.41 19.61
N GLU A 130 -3.94 5.44 20.91
CA GLU A 130 -2.90 5.20 21.93
C GLU A 130 -2.25 3.81 21.88
N ASN A 131 -2.88 2.83 21.22
CA ASN A 131 -2.44 1.44 21.18
C ASN A 131 -1.75 1.06 19.88
N ALA A 132 -2.03 1.75 18.76
CA ALA A 132 -1.42 1.42 17.47
C ALA A 132 -1.61 2.51 16.40
N ILE A 133 -0.80 2.39 15.36
CA ILE A 133 -1.06 2.96 14.03
C ILE A 133 -1.48 1.86 13.07
N LYS A 134 -2.42 2.16 12.20
CA LYS A 134 -2.78 1.34 11.05
C LYS A 134 -2.73 2.19 9.79
N VAL A 135 -1.95 1.76 8.82
CA VAL A 135 -1.86 2.42 7.51
C VAL A 135 -2.49 1.52 6.46
N LEU A 136 -3.40 2.10 5.67
CA LEU A 136 -4.05 1.46 4.54
C LEU A 136 -3.67 2.19 3.26
N VAL A 137 -3.21 1.46 2.25
CA VAL A 137 -2.88 1.98 0.93
C VAL A 137 -3.80 1.29 -0.07
N TYR A 138 -4.78 2.04 -0.56
CA TYR A 138 -5.77 1.55 -1.50
C TYR A 138 -5.28 1.65 -2.94
N ASN A 139 -5.49 0.56 -3.66
CA ASN A 139 -5.20 0.40 -5.07
C ASN A 139 -6.51 0.48 -5.87
N GLN A 140 -6.50 1.22 -6.97
CA GLN A 140 -7.68 1.33 -7.85
C GLN A 140 -7.75 0.25 -8.93
N SER A 141 -6.65 -0.45 -9.18
CA SER A 141 -6.64 -1.56 -10.15
C SER A 141 -7.36 -2.79 -9.60
N LYS A 142 -8.17 -3.43 -10.45
CA LYS A 142 -8.66 -4.78 -10.21
C LYS A 142 -7.50 -5.72 -10.48
N PHE A 143 -6.88 -6.22 -9.43
CA PHE A 143 -5.69 -7.04 -9.54
C PHE A 143 -6.05 -8.52 -9.61
N HIS A 144 -5.30 -9.30 -10.39
CA HIS A 144 -5.62 -10.70 -10.68
C HIS A 144 -5.05 -11.71 -9.70
N LEU A 145 -5.72 -12.87 -9.63
CA LEU A 145 -5.41 -13.99 -8.74
C LEU A 145 -3.97 -14.51 -8.89
N ASN A 146 -3.41 -14.47 -10.10
CA ASN A 146 -2.04 -14.95 -10.33
C ASN A 146 -1.01 -14.08 -9.65
N ASN A 147 -1.16 -12.77 -9.75
CA ASN A 147 -0.24 -11.86 -9.09
C ASN A 147 -0.39 -11.98 -7.57
N GLU A 148 -1.61 -12.22 -7.07
CA GLU A 148 -1.81 -12.55 -5.66
C GLU A 148 -1.05 -13.83 -5.25
N SER A 149 -1.10 -14.90 -6.05
CA SER A 149 -0.37 -16.15 -5.76
C SER A 149 1.15 -15.95 -5.76
N ILE A 150 1.70 -15.25 -6.75
CA ILE A 150 3.13 -14.94 -6.88
C ILE A 150 3.57 -14.04 -5.71
N LEU A 151 2.78 -13.02 -5.38
CA LEU A 151 3.05 -12.14 -4.24
C LEU A 151 3.03 -12.93 -2.93
N ARG A 152 2.06 -13.84 -2.74
CA ARG A 152 1.99 -14.70 -1.55
C ARG A 152 3.19 -15.64 -1.43
N GLU A 153 3.62 -16.26 -2.53
CA GLU A 153 4.84 -17.10 -2.57
C GLU A 153 6.07 -16.27 -2.19
N TYR A 154 6.24 -15.10 -2.81
CA TYR A 154 7.33 -14.18 -2.54
C TYR A 154 7.35 -13.72 -1.08
N LEU A 155 6.21 -13.26 -0.54
CA LEU A 155 6.10 -12.81 0.85
C LEU A 155 6.35 -13.96 1.83
N LYS A 156 5.86 -15.18 1.54
CA LYS A 156 6.14 -16.36 2.37
C LYS A 156 7.63 -16.65 2.44
N LYS A 157 8.34 -16.53 1.33
CA LYS A 157 9.80 -16.68 1.28
C LYS A 157 10.49 -15.57 2.09
N ALA A 158 10.08 -14.33 1.87
CA ALA A 158 10.62 -13.16 2.55
C ALA A 158 10.41 -13.15 4.07
N MET A 159 9.35 -13.79 4.57
CA MET A 159 9.15 -14.00 6.01
C MET A 159 10.26 -14.82 6.67
N ASN A 160 11.09 -15.54 5.91
CA ASN A 160 12.23 -16.29 6.44
C ASN A 160 13.55 -15.50 6.40
N TYR A 161 13.60 -14.33 5.74
CA TYR A 161 14.83 -13.54 5.67
C TYR A 161 15.09 -12.84 7.00
N ASN A 162 16.32 -12.96 7.47
CA ASN A 162 16.83 -12.30 8.68
C ASN A 162 17.58 -11.02 8.31
N ASN A 163 18.19 -10.98 7.13
CA ASN A 163 18.95 -9.85 6.64
C ASN A 163 18.84 -9.77 5.10
N VAL A 164 19.48 -8.75 4.51
CA VAL A 164 19.44 -8.50 3.06
C VAL A 164 20.25 -9.55 2.28
N GLU A 165 21.25 -10.19 2.90
CA GLU A 165 22.06 -11.23 2.26
C GLU A 165 21.22 -12.47 1.93
N ASP A 166 20.30 -12.85 2.82
CA ASP A 166 19.34 -13.94 2.58
C ASP A 166 18.56 -13.72 1.29
N TYR A 167 18.12 -12.48 1.01
CA TYR A 167 17.44 -12.15 -0.25
C TYR A 167 18.31 -12.40 -1.48
N TYR A 168 19.57 -11.93 -1.46
CA TYR A 168 20.47 -12.06 -2.61
C TYR A 168 20.92 -13.49 -2.86
N ASN A 169 21.07 -14.30 -1.80
CA ASN A 169 21.32 -15.73 -1.93
C ASN A 169 20.15 -16.44 -2.63
N ASP A 170 18.93 -15.97 -2.38
CA ASP A 170 17.71 -16.54 -2.91
C ASP A 170 17.28 -16.00 -4.28
N HIS A 171 17.89 -14.92 -4.75
CA HIS A 171 17.62 -14.24 -6.03
C HIS A 171 18.92 -13.79 -6.71
N PRO A 172 19.82 -14.72 -7.09
CA PRO A 172 21.09 -14.39 -7.75
C PRO A 172 20.90 -13.68 -9.10
N GLU A 173 19.72 -13.82 -9.72
CA GLU A 173 19.33 -13.14 -10.95
C GLU A 173 18.97 -11.66 -10.78
N ASP A 174 18.78 -11.18 -9.53
CA ASP A 174 18.50 -9.79 -9.20
C ASP A 174 19.64 -9.12 -8.39
N PRO A 175 20.86 -9.01 -8.94
CA PRO A 175 22.01 -8.43 -8.24
C PRO A 175 21.85 -6.93 -7.95
N LYS A 176 20.83 -6.28 -8.56
CA LYS A 176 20.51 -4.86 -8.33
C LYS A 176 19.43 -4.66 -7.27
N GLY A 177 18.84 -5.74 -6.75
CA GLY A 177 17.79 -5.67 -5.73
C GLY A 177 16.52 -4.98 -6.21
N LYS A 178 16.17 -5.08 -7.49
CA LYS A 178 14.93 -4.48 -8.03
C LYS A 178 13.67 -5.06 -7.39
N GLY A 179 13.71 -6.33 -7.00
CA GLY A 179 12.62 -7.04 -6.32
C GLY A 179 12.72 -6.99 -4.79
N LEU A 180 13.69 -6.29 -4.21
CA LEU A 180 13.99 -6.37 -2.77
C LEU A 180 12.98 -5.63 -1.89
N GLY A 181 12.27 -4.61 -2.40
CA GLY A 181 11.56 -3.61 -1.58
C GLY A 181 10.63 -4.17 -0.49
N LEU A 182 9.71 -5.08 -0.85
CA LEU A 182 8.79 -5.69 0.12
C LEU A 182 9.48 -6.65 1.09
N ALA A 183 10.49 -7.40 0.64
CA ALA A 183 11.32 -8.23 1.52
C ALA A 183 12.12 -7.36 2.51
N PHE A 184 12.66 -6.23 2.06
CA PHE A 184 13.34 -5.27 2.91
C PHE A 184 12.40 -4.67 3.95
N SER A 185 11.14 -4.40 3.59
CA SER A 185 10.11 -3.99 4.55
C SER A 185 9.90 -5.03 5.66
N ILE A 186 9.91 -6.33 5.33
CA ILE A 186 9.81 -7.41 6.33
C ILE A 186 11.05 -7.44 7.24
N ILE A 187 12.25 -7.29 6.67
CA ILE A 187 13.51 -7.25 7.42
C ILE A 187 13.50 -6.05 8.39
N LEU A 188 13.17 -4.85 7.90
CA LEU A 188 13.10 -3.63 8.73
C LEU A 188 12.10 -3.77 9.88
N LEU A 189 10.96 -4.41 9.65
CA LEU A 189 9.97 -4.67 10.71
C LEU A 189 10.57 -5.59 11.79
N LYS A 190 11.24 -6.68 11.39
CA LYS A 190 11.89 -7.61 12.33
C LYS A 190 13.00 -6.94 13.13
N GLU A 191 13.87 -6.17 12.47
CA GLU A 191 14.97 -5.46 13.11
C GLU A 191 14.47 -4.42 14.14
N ALA A 192 13.33 -3.79 13.86
CA ALA A 192 12.67 -2.88 14.80
C ALA A 192 11.85 -3.59 15.90
N GLY A 193 11.89 -4.93 15.98
CA GLY A 193 11.11 -5.72 16.93
C GLY A 193 9.59 -5.69 16.66
N LEU A 194 9.18 -5.26 15.46
CA LEU A 194 7.79 -5.21 15.03
C LEU A 194 7.37 -6.52 14.36
N ARG A 195 6.05 -6.74 14.31
CA ARG A 195 5.43 -7.94 13.74
C ARG A 195 5.24 -7.82 12.22
N PRO A 196 6.05 -8.49 11.38
CA PRO A 196 5.89 -8.43 9.92
C PRO A 196 4.60 -9.11 9.44
N ASP A 197 4.02 -10.04 10.20
CA ASP A 197 2.76 -10.74 9.86
C ASP A 197 1.51 -9.82 9.92
N LEU A 198 1.69 -8.59 10.43
CA LEU A 198 0.67 -7.54 10.41
C LEU A 198 0.72 -6.70 9.13
N MET A 199 1.75 -6.85 8.30
CA MET A 199 1.76 -6.37 6.92
C MET A 199 0.93 -7.32 6.04
N ARG A 200 -0.10 -6.81 5.37
CA ARG A 200 -1.02 -7.64 4.59
C ARG A 200 -1.42 -7.00 3.26
N PHE A 201 -1.71 -7.87 2.31
CA PHE A 201 -2.21 -7.54 0.99
C PHE A 201 -3.48 -8.34 0.77
N GLY A 202 -4.53 -7.69 0.28
CA GLY A 202 -5.79 -8.37 -0.01
C GLY A 202 -6.87 -7.41 -0.47
N ASN A 203 -8.10 -7.92 -0.54
CA ASN A 203 -9.26 -7.11 -0.88
C ASN A 203 -9.99 -6.68 0.40
N GLN A 204 -10.29 -5.39 0.50
CA GLN A 204 -11.22 -4.84 1.47
C GLN A 204 -12.39 -4.23 0.69
N ASP A 205 -13.61 -4.72 0.93
CA ASP A 205 -14.83 -4.24 0.25
C ASP A 205 -14.72 -4.23 -1.30
N SER A 206 -14.10 -5.28 -1.88
CA SER A 206 -13.82 -5.41 -3.33
C SER A 206 -12.77 -4.43 -3.89
N VAL A 207 -12.04 -3.72 -3.03
CA VAL A 207 -10.91 -2.86 -3.41
C VAL A 207 -9.62 -3.48 -2.88
N MET A 208 -8.62 -3.61 -3.75
CA MET A 208 -7.31 -4.11 -3.31
C MET A 208 -6.66 -3.08 -2.38
N CYS A 209 -6.19 -3.54 -1.23
CA CYS A 209 -5.58 -2.74 -0.20
C CYS A 209 -4.33 -3.45 0.33
N SER A 210 -3.25 -2.68 0.45
CA SER A 210 -2.09 -3.07 1.25
C SER A 210 -2.20 -2.38 2.59
N ARG A 211 -2.00 -3.10 3.70
CA ARG A 211 -2.07 -2.52 5.04
C ARG A 211 -0.91 -2.95 5.91
N ILE A 212 -0.60 -2.13 6.91
CA ILE A 212 0.25 -2.48 8.04
C ILE A 212 -0.41 -2.01 9.34
N GLU A 213 -0.46 -2.88 10.34
CA GLU A 213 -0.80 -2.53 11.73
C GLU A 213 0.50 -2.51 12.56
N ILE A 214 0.69 -1.47 13.35
CA ILE A 214 1.89 -1.21 14.14
C ILE A 214 1.45 -1.02 15.59
N PRO A 215 1.49 -2.11 16.39
CA PRO A 215 1.21 -2.06 17.80
C PRO A 215 2.22 -1.19 18.54
N PHE A 216 1.76 -0.36 19.47
CA PHE A 216 2.61 0.41 20.38
C PHE A 216 2.86 -0.31 21.70
N ASN A 217 1.99 -1.25 22.04
CA ASN A 217 2.00 -2.05 23.26
C ASN A 217 1.56 -3.50 22.97
N SER A 218 1.80 -4.38 23.93
CA SER A 218 1.44 -5.80 23.87
C SER A 218 -0.06 -6.06 23.90
N ASP A 219 -0.83 -5.11 24.44
CA ASP A 219 -2.26 -5.25 24.66
C ASP A 219 -3.08 -5.02 23.38
N TYR A 220 -2.43 -4.52 22.33
CA TYR A 220 -3.06 -4.35 21.04
C TYR A 220 -3.45 -5.69 20.42
N LYS A 221 -4.76 -5.94 20.39
CA LYS A 221 -5.35 -7.03 19.61
C LYS A 221 -5.50 -6.62 18.15
N SER A 222 -4.56 -7.05 17.31
CA SER A 222 -4.63 -6.83 15.87
C SER A 222 -5.86 -7.51 15.28
N ILE A 223 -6.28 -7.08 14.08
CA ILE A 223 -7.35 -7.79 13.36
C ILE A 223 -6.99 -9.26 13.20
N ARG A 224 -5.70 -9.58 12.95
CA ARG A 224 -5.20 -10.96 12.85
C ARG A 224 -5.53 -11.78 14.09
N ASP A 225 -5.18 -11.24 15.26
CA ASP A 225 -5.32 -11.96 16.52
C ASP A 225 -6.80 -12.21 16.83
N ARG A 226 -7.67 -11.23 16.50
CA ARG A 226 -9.13 -11.38 16.62
C ARG A 226 -9.67 -12.48 15.70
N ILE A 227 -9.22 -12.55 14.45
CA ILE A 227 -9.63 -13.64 13.52
C ILE A 227 -9.21 -14.99 14.07
N LEU A 228 -7.96 -15.11 14.55
CA LEU A 228 -7.42 -16.38 15.05
C LEU A 228 -8.09 -16.86 16.35
N ASN A 229 -8.63 -15.93 17.13
CA ASN A 229 -9.32 -16.22 18.38
C ASN A 229 -10.85 -16.30 18.23
N ASP A 230 -11.37 -16.37 16.98
CA ASP A 230 -12.80 -16.36 16.66
C ASP A 230 -13.58 -15.21 17.33
N GLU A 231 -12.91 -14.08 17.59
CA GLU A 231 -13.55 -12.88 18.12
C GLU A 231 -14.36 -12.19 17.01
N SER A 232 -15.54 -11.65 17.35
CA SER A 232 -16.33 -10.86 16.41
C SER A 232 -15.51 -9.68 15.89
N ILE A 233 -15.16 -9.76 14.61
CA ILE A 233 -14.53 -8.67 13.88
C ILE A 233 -15.67 -7.77 13.43
N VAL A 234 -16.18 -6.91 14.32
CA VAL A 234 -17.02 -5.81 13.86
C VAL A 234 -16.10 -4.93 13.00
N PRO A 235 -16.32 -4.79 11.69
CA PRO A 235 -15.39 -4.09 10.81
C PRO A 235 -15.54 -2.60 11.09
N PHE A 236 -14.91 -2.13 12.17
CA PHE A 236 -15.01 -0.77 12.70
C PHE A 236 -16.45 -0.25 12.77
N GLU A 237 -17.06 -0.25 13.97
CA GLU A 237 -18.15 0.70 14.28
C GLU A 237 -17.63 2.14 14.36
N LYS A 238 -17.00 2.61 13.28
CA LYS A 238 -16.95 4.01 12.92
C LYS A 238 -17.43 4.08 11.48
N PRO A 239 -18.53 4.79 11.19
CA PRO A 239 -19.05 4.90 9.83
C PRO A 239 -17.89 5.25 8.90
N ASN A 240 -17.88 4.66 7.71
CA ASN A 240 -16.95 4.98 6.63
C ASN A 240 -16.89 6.50 6.44
N LEU A 241 -15.98 7.14 7.17
CA LEU A 241 -15.66 8.55 7.04
C LEU A 241 -14.73 8.64 5.83
N ILE A 242 -15.34 8.47 4.66
CA ILE A 242 -14.78 8.98 3.43
C ILE A 242 -14.76 10.50 3.63
N PRO A 243 -13.59 11.17 3.54
CA PRO A 243 -13.56 12.62 3.62
C PRO A 243 -14.60 13.21 2.65
N PRO A 244 -15.35 14.26 3.02
CA PRO A 244 -16.47 14.76 2.22
C PRO A 244 -16.12 14.96 0.74
N GLU A 245 -14.90 15.38 0.45
CA GLU A 245 -14.35 15.60 -0.89
C GLU A 245 -14.18 14.32 -1.73
N PHE A 246 -14.14 13.14 -1.12
CA PHE A 246 -14.02 11.85 -1.81
C PHE A 246 -15.30 11.02 -1.77
N LYS A 247 -16.32 11.48 -1.03
CA LYS A 247 -17.55 10.71 -0.80
C LYS A 247 -18.30 10.43 -2.11
N GLU A 248 -18.39 11.43 -2.98
CA GLU A 248 -19.05 11.29 -4.28
C GLU A 248 -18.31 10.32 -5.22
N GLN A 249 -16.97 10.40 -5.24
CA GLN A 249 -16.13 9.52 -6.06
C GLN A 249 -16.21 8.06 -5.60
N PHE A 250 -16.25 7.84 -4.29
CA PHE A 250 -16.40 6.51 -3.70
C PHE A 250 -17.80 5.92 -3.95
N GLU A 251 -18.86 6.69 -3.73
CA GLU A 251 -20.25 6.24 -3.96
C GLU A 251 -20.54 5.93 -5.43
N LYS A 252 -19.99 6.74 -6.35
CA LYS A 252 -20.08 6.47 -7.78
C LYS A 252 -19.44 5.12 -8.13
N ARG A 253 -18.28 4.83 -7.54
CA ARG A 253 -17.53 3.58 -7.75
C ARG A 253 -18.27 2.37 -7.18
N LYS A 254 -18.86 2.50 -5.98
CA LYS A 254 -19.67 1.45 -5.37
C LYS A 254 -20.82 1.03 -6.29
N LYS A 255 -21.56 2.01 -6.83
CA LYS A 255 -22.65 1.76 -7.80
C LYS A 255 -22.18 1.12 -9.10
N GLU A 256 -21.00 1.51 -9.60
CA GLU A 256 -20.40 0.88 -10.79
C GLU A 256 -20.05 -0.60 -10.53
N LEU A 257 -19.51 -0.92 -9.35
CA LEU A 257 -19.16 -2.27 -8.95
C LEU A 257 -20.40 -3.16 -8.76
N GLU A 258 -21.44 -2.67 -8.08
CA GLU A 258 -22.70 -3.39 -7.89
C GLU A 258 -23.38 -3.73 -9.22
N LYS A 259 -23.31 -2.83 -10.21
CA LYS A 259 -23.83 -3.08 -11.57
C LYS A 259 -23.03 -4.13 -12.34
N THR A 260 -21.76 -4.31 -12.02
CA THR A 260 -20.89 -5.28 -12.70
C THR A 260 -21.04 -6.69 -12.10
N LEU A 261 -21.49 -6.80 -10.84
CA LEU A 261 -21.74 -8.06 -10.13
C LEU A 261 -23.17 -8.59 -10.32
N SER A 262 -24.08 -7.76 -10.86
CA SER A 262 -25.48 -8.10 -11.13
C SER A 262 -25.73 -8.55 -12.59
N LYS A 263 -24.66 -8.85 -13.32
CA LYS A 263 -24.68 -9.41 -14.69
C LYS A 263 -23.80 -10.65 -14.72
#